data_AF-A0A352Z9M6-F1
#
_entry.id   AF-A0A352Z9M6-F1
#
_cell.length_a   1.000
_cell.length_b   1.000
_cell.length_c   1.000
_cell.angle_alpha   90.00
_cell.angle_beta   90.00
_cell.angle_gamma   90.00
#
_symmetry.space_group_name_H-M   'P 1'
#
loop_
_entity.id
_entity.type
_entity.pdbx_description
1 polymer ?
#
loop_
_entity_poly.entity_id
_entity_poly.type
_entity_poly.pdbx_seq_one_letter_code
_entity_poly.pdbx_strand_id
1 'polypeptide(L)' 'MTLHQIKTMLYARKIKPVNIADKAGVSHTTVRIVLNGYGTSRKIQQTIADMLNRPYEKLWSMSRHRGILSKKRQAVND' A
#
# COMPACT_ATOMS: atom_id res chain seq x y z
N MET A 1 1.27 8.11 4.56
CA MET A 1 1.27 7.09 5.64
C MET A 1 2.18 5.93 5.25
N THR A 2 2.62 5.12 6.23
CA THR A 2 3.30 3.85 5.97
C THR A 2 2.29 2.71 5.79
N LEU A 3 2.70 1.62 5.13
CA LEU A 3 1.85 0.43 4.97
C LEU A 3 1.46 -0.20 6.31
N HIS A 4 2.34 -0.12 7.31
CA HIS A 4 2.04 -0.55 8.68
C HIS A 4 0.88 0.25 9.27
N GLN A 5 0.89 1.58 9.14
CA GLN A 5 -0.22 2.44 9.60
C GLN A 5 -1.54 2.11 8.89
N ILE A 6 -1.50 1.85 7.58
CA ILE A 6 -2.69 1.44 6.82
C ILE A 6 -3.25 0.13 7.37
N LYS A 7 -2.41 -0.88 7.60
CA LYS A 7 -2.82 -2.17 8.18
C LYS A 7 -3.42 -2.01 9.58
N THR A 8 -2.80 -1.22 10.44
CA THR A 8 -3.30 -0.96 11.79
C THR A 8 -4.68 -0.31 11.76
N MET A 9 -4.91 0.62 10.85
CA MET A 9 -6.23 1.24 10.66
C MET A 9 -7.28 0.27 10.15
N LEU A 10 -6.93 -0.59 9.19
CA LEU A 10 -7.84 -1.62 8.70
C LEU A 10 -8.25 -2.57 9.83
N TYR A 11 -7.28 -2.99 10.66
CA TYR A 11 -7.53 -3.82 11.83
C TYR A 11 -8.42 -3.12 12.86
N ALA A 12 -8.12 -1.85 13.20
CA ALA A 12 -8.91 -1.06 14.15
C ALA A 12 -10.37 -0.90 13.70
N ARG A 13 -10.63 -0.88 12.39
CA ARG A 13 -11.99 -0.81 11.82
C ARG A 13 -12.62 -2.17 11.54
N LYS A 14 -11.97 -3.27 11.95
CA LYS A 14 -12.40 -4.64 11.66
C LYS A 14 -12.58 -4.92 10.15
N ILE A 15 -11.89 -4.17 9.29
CA ILE A 15 -11.88 -4.39 7.84
C ILE A 15 -10.86 -5.47 7.54
N LYS A 16 -11.35 -6.64 7.11
CA LYS A 16 -10.47 -7.75 6.74
C LYS A 16 -10.04 -7.61 5.27
N PRO A 17 -8.86 -8.13 4.89
CA PRO A 17 -8.42 -8.13 3.50
C PRO A 17 -9.37 -8.84 2.53
N VAL A 18 -10.15 -9.82 3.00
CA VAL A 18 -11.21 -10.47 2.20
C VAL A 18 -12.29 -9.47 1.79
N ASN A 19 -12.76 -8.60 2.70
CA ASN A 19 -13.76 -7.57 2.35
C ASN A 19 -13.24 -6.59 1.28
N ILE A 20 -11.94 -6.28 1.31
CA ILE A 20 -11.29 -5.45 0.29
C ILE A 20 -11.25 -6.20 -1.05
N ALA A 21 -10.93 -7.50 -1.02
CA ALA A 21 -10.88 -8.36 -2.19
C ALA A 21 -12.24 -8.48 -2.87
N ASP A 22 -13.29 -8.72 -2.08
CA ASP A 22 -14.68 -8.80 -2.55
C ASP A 22 -15.12 -7.48 -3.18
N LYS A 23 -14.86 -6.36 -2.50
CA LYS A 23 -15.25 -5.02 -2.99
C LYS A 23 -14.47 -4.60 -4.23
N ALA A 24 -13.19 -4.97 -4.32
CA ALA A 24 -12.36 -4.67 -5.48
C ALA A 24 -12.52 -5.71 -6.61
N GLY A 25 -13.22 -6.83 -6.39
CA GLY A 25 -13.34 -7.92 -7.36
C GLY A 25 -11.98 -8.51 -7.76
N VAL A 26 -11.10 -8.76 -6.79
CA VAL A 26 -9.76 -9.32 -6.99
C VAL A 26 -9.47 -10.45 -6.02
N SER A 27 -8.40 -11.21 -6.25
CA SER A 27 -8.00 -12.26 -5.29
C SER A 27 -7.50 -11.67 -3.97
N HIS A 28 -7.74 -12.39 -2.87
CA HIS A 28 -7.20 -12.05 -1.56
C HIS A 28 -5.67 -11.96 -1.55
N THR A 29 -4.99 -12.81 -2.33
CA THR A 29 -3.53 -12.78 -2.51
C THR A 29 -3.07 -11.46 -3.11
N THR A 30 -3.79 -10.93 -4.12
CA THR A 30 -3.47 -9.65 -4.75
C THR A 30 -3.58 -8.50 -3.74
N VAL A 31 -4.61 -8.51 -2.88
CA VAL A 31 -4.74 -7.51 -1.80
C VAL A 31 -3.56 -7.58 -0.83
N ARG A 32 -3.15 -8.79 -0.42
CA ARG A 32 -1.99 -8.99 0.46
C ARG A 32 -0.69 -8.47 -0.16
N ILE A 33 -0.45 -8.70 -1.45
CA ILE A 33 0.71 -8.18 -2.18
C ILE A 33 0.77 -6.66 -2.08
N VAL A 34 -0.36 -5.96 -2.30
CA VAL A 34 -0.44 -4.50 -2.20
C VAL A 34 -0.25 -4.01 -0.77
N LEU A 35 -0.90 -4.64 0.21
CA LEU A 35 -0.76 -4.25 1.63
C LEU A 35 0.67 -4.47 2.16
N ASN A 36 1.39 -5.44 1.63
CA ASN A 36 2.78 -5.71 1.98
C ASN A 36 3.78 -4.85 1.18
N GLY A 37 3.32 -4.13 0.15
CA GLY A 37 4.18 -3.25 -0.66
C GLY A 37 4.96 -3.97 -1.75
N TYR A 38 4.62 -5.23 -2.04
CA TYR A 38 5.22 -6.01 -3.13
C TYR A 38 4.57 -5.75 -4.49
N GLY A 39 3.57 -4.86 -4.54
CA GLY A 39 2.92 -4.44 -5.77
C GLY A 39 2.07 -3.20 -5.57
N THR A 40 1.68 -2.57 -6.68
CA THR A 40 0.82 -1.39 -6.70
C THR A 40 -0.41 -1.66 -7.55
N SER A 41 -1.58 -1.27 -7.05
CA SER A 41 -2.83 -1.35 -7.79
C SER A 41 -3.71 -0.19 -7.36
N ARG A 42 -3.98 0.73 -8.29
CA ARG A 42 -4.80 1.91 -8.02
C ARG A 42 -6.21 1.52 -7.59
N LYS A 43 -6.78 0.46 -8.17
CA LYS A 43 -8.11 -0.07 -7.79
C LYS A 43 -8.15 -0.51 -6.32
N ILE A 44 -7.18 -1.32 -5.90
CA ILE A 44 -7.10 -1.85 -4.52
C ILE A 44 -6.84 -0.71 -3.54
N GLN A 45 -5.91 0.19 -3.86
CA GLN A 45 -5.58 1.34 -3.02
C GLN A 45 -6.78 2.29 -2.89
N GLN A 46 -7.47 2.62 -3.98
CA GLN A 46 -8.69 3.42 -3.93
C GLN A 46 -9.77 2.74 -3.08
N THR A 47 -9.98 1.43 -3.25
CA THR A 47 -10.94 0.66 -2.45
C THR A 47 -10.61 0.75 -0.96
N ILE A 48 -9.32 0.63 -0.59
CA ILE A 48 -8.87 0.79 0.80
C ILE A 48 -9.12 2.23 1.28
N ALA A 49 -8.90 3.24 0.44
CA ALA A 49 -9.18 4.65 0.75
C ALA A 49 -10.66 4.85 1.10
N ASP A 50 -11.54 4.34 0.25
CA ASP A 50 -12.99 4.46 0.39
C ASP A 50 -13.47 3.73 1.65
N MET A 51 -12.95 2.52 1.92
CA MET A 51 -13.29 1.76 3.14
C MET A 51 -12.75 2.42 4.42
N LEU A 52 -11.61 3.10 4.33
CA LEU A 52 -11.06 3.91 5.42
C LEU A 52 -11.69 5.31 5.50
N ASN A 53 -12.64 5.65 4.61
CA ASN A 53 -13.21 6.98 4.47
C ASN A 53 -12.14 8.08 4.52
N ARG A 54 -11.07 7.89 3.74
CA ARG A 54 -9.95 8.82 3.63
C ARG A 54 -9.58 9.01 2.17
N PRO A 55 -9.17 10.22 1.77
CA PRO A 55 -8.74 10.44 0.40
C PRO A 55 -7.46 9.63 0.13
N TYR A 56 -7.38 9.06 -1.07
CA TYR A 56 -6.25 8.28 -1.56
C TYR A 56 -4.92 8.98 -1.28
N GLU A 57 -4.85 10.28 -1.57
CA GLU A 57 -3.64 11.07 -1.37
C GLU A 57 -3.19 11.09 0.09
N LYS A 58 -4.08 11.14 1.08
CA LYS A 58 -3.63 11.12 2.49
C LYS A 58 -2.99 9.78 2.89
N LEU A 59 -3.42 8.70 2.28
CA LEU A 59 -2.89 7.36 2.54
C LEU A 59 -1.59 7.11 1.77
N TRP A 60 -1.53 7.49 0.49
CA TRP A 60 -0.42 7.17 -0.42
C TRP A 60 0.46 8.36 -0.88
N SER A 61 0.22 9.61 -0.47
CA SER A 61 1.02 10.78 -0.93
C SER A 61 2.48 10.80 -0.49
N MET A 62 2.91 9.90 0.40
CA MET A 62 4.30 9.85 0.88
C MET A 62 5.24 8.97 0.04
N SER A 63 4.76 8.34 -1.04
CA SER A 63 5.65 7.54 -1.90
C SER A 63 6.53 8.37 -2.86
N ARG A 64 6.43 9.71 -2.86
CA ARG A 64 7.40 10.58 -3.58
C ARG A 64 8.77 10.70 -2.89
N HIS A 65 8.95 10.16 -1.68
CA HIS A 65 10.24 10.15 -0.96
C HIS A 65 10.90 8.76 -0.83
N ARG A 66 10.76 7.89 -1.84
CA ARG A 66 11.68 6.73 -2.01
C ARG A 66 12.43 6.75 -3.34
N GLY A 67 12.80 7.94 -3.80
CA GLY A 67 13.85 8.13 -4.81
C GLY A 67 15.28 8.02 -4.26
N ILE A 68 15.48 7.87 -2.94
CA ILE A 68 16.80 7.83 -2.28
C ILE A 68 17.21 6.38 -1.93
N LEU A 69 16.98 5.44 -2.85
CA LEU A 69 17.65 4.14 -2.85
C LEU A 69 18.20 3.78 -4.23
N SER A 70 18.40 4.79 -5.10
CA SER A 70 19.18 4.63 -6.31
C SER A 70 20.63 5.02 -6.03
N LYS A 71 21.53 4.05 -6.25
CA LYS A 71 22.99 4.19 -6.39
C LYS A 71 23.83 4.18 -5.09
N LYS A 72 23.94 3.00 -4.48
CA LYS A 72 25.23 2.55 -3.93
C LYS A 72 25.90 1.59 -4.93
N ARG A 73 26.28 2.12 -6.11
CA ARG A 73 27.40 1.54 -6.86
C ARG A 73 28.65 2.14 -6.22
N GLN A 74 29.26 1.37 -5.34
CA GLN A 74 30.58 1.65 -4.84
C GLN A 74 31.53 1.53 -6.04
N ALA A 75 31.93 2.67 -6.59
CA ALA A 75 33.11 2.73 -7.44
C ALA A 75 34.30 2.47 -6.51
N VAL A 76 34.85 1.26 -6.57
CA VAL A 76 36.23 1.02 -6.19
C VAL A 76 37.02 1.16 -7.49
N ASN A 77 37.71 2.29 -7.61
CA ASN A 77 38.94 2.35 -8.39
C ASN A 77 40.04 1.92 -7.43
N ASP A 78 40.73 0.82 -7.75
CA ASP A 78 42.18 0.69 -7.67
C ASP A 78 42.61 -0.29 -8.77
#